data_AF-A0AAW3YXT8-F1
#
_entry.id   AF-A0AAW3YXT8-F1
#
_cell.length_a   1.000
_cell.length_b   1.000
_cell.length_c   1.000
_cell.angle_alpha   90.00
_cell.angle_beta   90.00
_cell.angle_gamma   90.00
#
_symmetry.space_group_name_H-M   'P 1'
#
loop_
_entity.id
_entity.type
_entity.pdbx_description
1 polymer ?
#
loop_
_entity_poly.entity_id
_entity_poly.type
_entity_poly.pdbx_seq_one_letter_code
_entity_poly.pdbx_strand_id
1 'polypeptide(L)'
;MAFLTNCKAQGRRYFYIEKYVGGKPIDCRQSERVYSIGNERIALERLSLWVLDNSFIPEEVIDLGITINDIENWREKVENLIKRYAL
;
A
#
# COMPACT_ATOMS: atom_id res chain seq x y z
N MET A 1 -10.17 -0.47 -9.04
CA MET A 1 -9.89 -1.09 -7.73
C MET A 1 -8.46 -0.78 -7.34
N ALA A 2 -8.25 -0.29 -6.12
CA ALA A 2 -6.93 -0.02 -5.57
C ALA A 2 -6.48 -1.14 -4.62
N PHE A 3 -5.18 -1.40 -4.54
CA PHE A 3 -4.63 -2.48 -3.73
C PHE A 3 -3.21 -2.16 -3.24
N LEU A 4 -2.86 -2.76 -2.11
CA LEU A 4 -1.50 -2.72 -1.57
C LEU A 4 -0.58 -3.64 -2.39
N THR A 5 0.53 -3.09 -2.86
CA THR A 5 1.64 -3.85 -3.45
C THR A 5 2.94 -3.55 -2.72
N ASN A 6 3.97 -4.36 -3.00
CA ASN A 6 5.30 -4.10 -2.51
C ASN A 6 6.39 -4.55 -3.50
N CYS A 7 7.56 -3.91 -3.42
CA CYS A 7 8.74 -4.33 -4.17
C CYS A 7 9.97 -4.38 -3.27
N LYS A 8 10.84 -5.36 -3.50
CA LYS A 8 12.16 -5.40 -2.86
C LYS A 8 13.16 -4.60 -3.69
N ALA A 9 13.92 -3.73 -3.03
CA ALA A 9 15.03 -3.01 -3.63
C ALA A 9 16.15 -2.89 -2.60
N GLN A 10 17.38 -3.28 -2.98
CA GLN A 10 18.57 -3.19 -2.14
C GLN A 10 18.39 -3.78 -0.72
N GLY A 11 17.74 -4.93 -0.61
CA GLY A 11 17.52 -5.61 0.67
C GLY A 11 16.40 -5.03 1.55
N ARG A 12 15.75 -3.93 1.13
CA ARG A 12 14.58 -3.35 1.80
C ARG A 12 13.32 -3.58 0.99
N ARG A 13 12.15 -3.62 1.63
CA ARG A 13 10.85 -3.74 0.98
C ARG A 13 10.07 -2.44 1.11
N TYR A 14 9.59 -1.96 -0.02
CA TYR A 14 8.81 -0.73 -0.11
C TYR A 14 7.38 -1.05 -0.50
N PHE A 15 6.43 -0.35 0.12
CA PHE A 15 5.00 -0.52 -0.07
C PHE A 15 4.40 0.64 -0.85
N TYR A 16 3.46 0.32 -1.72
CA TYR A 16 2.76 1.25 -2.60
C TYR A 16 1.28 0.91 -2.68
N ILE A 17 0.47 1.92 -2.96
CA ILE A 17 -0.92 1.75 -3.38
C ILE A 17 -0.93 1.83 -4.90
N GLU A 18 -1.42 0.78 -5.53
CA GLU A 18 -1.63 0.74 -6.97
C GLU A 18 -3.11 0.72 -7.32
N LYS A 19 -3.47 1.33 -8.44
CA LYS A 19 -4.82 1.33 -9.00
C LYS A 19 -4.81 0.57 -10.32
N TYR A 20 -5.81 -0.28 -10.52
CA TYR A 20 -6.04 -0.91 -11.82
C TYR A 20 -6.49 0.12 -12.86
N VAL A 21 -5.78 0.22 -13.98
CA VAL A 21 -6.05 1.19 -15.07
C VAL A 21 -6.52 0.54 -16.38
N GLY A 22 -6.58 -0.79 -16.44
CA GLY A 22 -6.76 -1.52 -17.70
C GLY A 22 -5.47 -1.48 -18.53
N GLY A 23 -5.09 -2.62 -19.11
CA GLY A 23 -3.81 -2.73 -19.83
C GLY A 23 -3.70 -1.72 -20.97
N LYS A 24 -2.53 -1.07 -21.10
CA LYS A 24 -2.20 -0.30 -22.31
C LYS A 24 -1.76 -1.30 -23.40
N PRO A 25 -2.06 -1.06 -24.69
CA PRO A 25 -1.71 -1.99 -25.76
C PRO A 25 -0.19 -2.24 -25.94
N ILE A 26 0.66 -1.42 -25.32
CA ILE A 26 2.12 -1.47 -25.43
C ILE A 26 2.77 -2.05 -24.16
N ASP A 27 2.09 -1.98 -23.01
CA ASP A 27 2.66 -2.30 -21.71
C ASP A 27 1.75 -3.29 -20.99
N CYS A 28 2.25 -4.49 -20.71
CA CYS A 28 1.50 -5.54 -20.01
C CYS A 28 1.07 -5.14 -18.58
N ARG A 29 1.51 -3.98 -18.10
CA ARG A 29 1.19 -3.47 -16.77
C ARG A 29 -0.23 -2.93 -16.73
N GLN A 30 -1.07 -3.61 -15.96
CA GLN A 30 -2.50 -3.29 -15.84
C GLN A 30 -2.80 -2.37 -14.63
N SER A 31 -1.77 -1.91 -13.93
CA SER A 31 -1.88 -1.07 -12.74
C SER A 31 -0.86 0.07 -12.74
N GLU A 32 -1.25 1.19 -12.15
CA GLU A 32 -0.38 2.35 -11.91
C GLU A 32 -0.16 2.57 -10.42
N ARG A 33 1.02 3.08 -10.05
CA ARG A 33 1.31 3.49 -8.67
C ARG A 33 0.70 4.85 -8.42
N VAL A 34 -0.15 4.92 -7.41
CA VAL A 34 -0.82 6.16 -7.00
C VAL A 34 -0.11 6.77 -5.80
N TYR A 35 0.20 5.96 -4.79
CA TYR A 35 0.81 6.46 -3.55
C TYR A 35 1.99 5.61 -3.10
N SER A 36 3.06 6.27 -2.62
CA SER A 36 4.19 5.61 -1.97
C SER A 36 4.02 5.65 -0.45
N ILE A 37 3.78 4.48 0.14
CA ILE A 37 3.60 4.37 1.58
C ILE A 37 4.96 4.46 2.29
N GLY A 38 6.00 3.80 1.77
CA GLY A 38 7.35 3.80 2.35
C GLY A 38 7.91 2.40 2.58
N ASN A 39 9.02 2.31 3.33
CA ASN A 39 9.60 1.02 3.73
C ASN A 39 8.74 0.30 4.77
N GLU A 40 9.14 -0.91 5.18
CA GLU A 40 8.37 -1.75 6.10
C GLU A 40 7.92 -1.03 7.38
N ARG A 41 8.85 -0.35 8.04
CA ARG A 41 8.58 0.37 9.28
C ARG A 41 7.62 1.53 9.06
N ILE A 42 7.91 2.39 8.07
CA ILE A 42 7.08 3.55 7.74
C ILE A 42 5.68 3.10 7.33
N ALA A 43 5.57 1.99 6.60
CA ALA A 43 4.29 1.45 6.16
C ALA A 43 3.42 0.97 7.33
N LEU A 44 4.01 0.26 8.29
CA LEU A 44 3.26 -0.16 9.48
C LEU A 44 2.83 1.04 10.32
N GLU A 45 3.71 2.03 10.52
CA GLU A 45 3.42 3.25 11.26
C GLU A 45 2.29 4.06 10.59
N ARG A 46 2.37 4.33 9.29
CA ARG A 46 1.34 5.08 8.55
C ARG A 46 0.00 4.36 8.50
N LEU A 47 -0.01 3.07 8.19
CA LEU A 47 -1.27 2.31 8.14
C LEU A 47 -1.91 2.22 9.53
N SER A 48 -1.11 2.12 10.59
CA SER A 48 -1.63 2.20 11.97
C SER A 48 -2.22 3.58 12.28
N LEU A 49 -1.55 4.65 11.85
CA LEU A 49 -2.07 6.01 12.01
C LEU A 49 -3.39 6.20 11.25
N TRP A 50 -3.47 5.74 10.00
CA TRP A 50 -4.69 5.83 9.19
C TRP A 50 -5.87 5.04 9.75
N VAL A 51 -5.61 3.92 10.45
CA VAL A 51 -6.65 3.16 11.17
C VAL A 51 -7.15 3.92 12.40
N LEU A 52 -6.26 4.65 13.09
CA LEU A 52 -6.61 5.41 14.30
C LEU A 52 -7.29 6.75 13.97
N ASP A 53 -6.80 7.44 12.94
CA ASP A 53 -7.27 8.74 12.51
C ASP A 53 -7.21 8.86 10.98
N ASN A 54 -8.40 8.80 10.39
CA ASN A 54 -8.58 8.82 8.93
C ASN A 54 -8.23 10.18 8.30
N SER A 55 -8.06 11.26 9.10
CA SER A 55 -7.67 12.58 8.58
C SER A 55 -6.24 12.61 8.02
N PHE A 56 -5.41 11.64 8.40
CA PHE A 56 -4.04 11.49 7.87
C PHE A 56 -3.96 10.75 6.53
N ILE A 57 -5.09 10.28 6.00
CA ILE A 57 -5.14 9.61 4.71
C ILE A 57 -5.03 10.68 3.60
N PRO A 58 -4.05 10.59 2.69
CA PRO A 58 -3.91 11.52 1.58
C PRO A 58 -5.15 11.53 0.68
N GLU A 59 -5.51 12.71 0.15
CA GLU A 59 -6.68 12.87 -0.75
C GLU A 59 -6.60 11.93 -1.96
N GLU A 60 -5.43 11.79 -2.59
CA GLU A 60 -5.18 10.88 -3.71
C GLU A 60 -5.46 9.39 -3.38
N VAL A 61 -5.47 9.02 -2.09
CA VAL A 61 -5.82 7.68 -1.61
C VAL A 61 -7.32 7.60 -1.34
N ILE A 62 -7.93 8.66 -0.79
CA ILE A 62 -9.38 8.75 -0.58
C ILE A 62 -10.13 8.65 -1.91
N ASP A 63 -9.63 9.34 -2.94
CA ASP A 63 -10.20 9.36 -4.30
C ASP A 63 -10.22 7.98 -4.98
N LEU A 64 -9.49 7.00 -4.45
CA LEU A 64 -9.50 5.62 -4.94
C LEU A 64 -10.70 4.80 -4.45
N GLY A 65 -11.50 5.35 -3.54
CA GLY A 65 -12.65 4.67 -2.94
C GLY A 65 -12.25 3.54 -1.99
N ILE A 66 -11.11 3.68 -1.32
CA ILE A 66 -10.58 2.71 -0.35
C ILE A 66 -11.35 2.83 0.96
N THR A 67 -11.77 1.71 1.53
CA THR A 67 -12.46 1.68 2.81
C THR A 67 -11.49 1.56 3.98
N ILE A 68 -11.91 1.92 5.20
CA ILE A 68 -11.09 1.72 6.39
C ILE A 68 -10.74 0.23 6.61
N ASN A 69 -11.65 -0.67 6.28
CA ASN A 69 -11.44 -2.11 6.34
C ASN A 69 -10.34 -2.57 5.37
N ASP A 70 -10.20 -1.94 4.19
CA ASP A 70 -9.07 -2.22 3.30
C ASP A 70 -7.74 -1.81 3.95
N ILE A 71 -7.71 -0.66 4.63
CA ILE A 71 -6.51 -0.16 5.33
C ILE A 71 -6.14 -1.09 6.49
N GLU A 72 -7.11 -1.58 7.27
CA GLU A 72 -6.89 -2.56 8.34
C GLU A 72 -6.29 -3.87 7.78
N ASN A 73 -6.87 -4.39 6.70
CA ASN A 73 -6.35 -5.57 6.00
C ASN A 73 -4.93 -5.35 5.47
N TRP A 74 -4.62 -4.14 5.00
CA TRP A 74 -3.28 -3.79 4.53
C TRP A 74 -2.29 -3.69 5.68
N ARG A 75 -2.67 -3.09 6.80
CA ARG A 75 -1.88 -3.03 8.03
C ARG A 75 -1.50 -4.44 8.49
N GLU A 76 -2.47 -5.35 8.55
CA GLU A 76 -2.25 -6.74 8.95
C GLU A 76 -1.31 -7.47 7.99
N LYS A 77 -1.48 -7.29 6.67
CA LYS A 77 -0.57 -7.84 5.66
C LYS A 77 0.88 -7.35 5.84
N VAL A 78 1.07 -6.07 6.12
CA VAL A 78 2.40 -5.50 6.39
C VAL A 78 2.99 -6.10 7.66
N GLU A 79 2.22 -6.14 8.75
CA GLU A 79 2.64 -6.68 10.04
C GLU A 79 3.07 -8.16 9.93
N ASN A 80 2.25 -8.99 9.30
CA ASN A 80 2.53 -10.41 9.10
C ASN A 80 3.77 -10.62 8.21
N LEU A 81 3.95 -9.77 7.21
CA LEU A 81 5.11 -9.82 6.34
C LEU A 81 6.39 -9.47 7.12
N ILE A 82 6.36 -8.43 7.95
CA ILE A 82 7.50 -8.06 8.82
C ILE A 82 7.85 -9.21 9.75
N LYS A 83 6.86 -9.79 10.45
CA LYS A 83 7.06 -10.92 11.36
C LYS A 83 7.70 -12.12 10.65
N ARG A 84 7.29 -12.41 9.41
CA ARG A 84 7.81 -13.55 8.64
C ARG A 84 9.28 -13.39 8.21
N TYR A 85 9.74 -12.17 7.95
CA TYR A 85 11.09 -11.88 7.47
C TYR A 85 12.03 -11.29 8.53
N ALA A 86 11.57 -11.23 9.79
CA ALA A 86 12.39 -10.85 10.94
C ALA A 86 13.15 -12.06 11.57
N LEU A 87 12.91 -13.27 11.05
CA LEU A 87 13.63 -14.52 11.34
C LEU A 87 14.77 -14.72 10.34
#